data_AF-A0A9F7TLW7-F1
#
_entry.id   AF-A0A9F7TLW7-F1
#
_cell.length_a   1.000
_cell.length_b   1.000
_cell.length_c   1.000
_cell.angle_alpha   90.00
_cell.angle_beta   90.00
_cell.angle_gamma   90.00
#
_symmetry.space_group_name_H-M   'P 1'
#
loop_
_entity.id
_entity.type
_entity.pdbx_description
1 polymer ?
#
loop_
_entity_poly.entity_id
_entity_poly.type
_entity_poly.pdbx_seq_one_letter_code
_entity_poly.pdbx_strand_id
1 'polypeptide(L)'
;MPQKAAKVVVEIYVRAVTCPGVHLPAKDDIYLSVCLMNQYRMSQCLPAVFPLLFKTKMTFDKIFKFASDPADVAEMLQCETVKLKLIQLIPPVGEVLAVYEDDARSFLFPEPKLVPSFSGVDCKVLMTREPTFPGISPRLEFSTRTKISECSEEDLFQSLPVRVITRKRAKSSRHQGCFSALGETPRSRSLSPFKSSGSSRCCVELRFPIGIGPPPPRPN
;
A
#
# COMPACT_ATOMS: atom_id res chain seq x y z
N MET A 1 30.12 9.30 12.70
CA MET A 1 29.33 8.08 13.02
C MET A 1 28.23 8.00 11.98
N PRO A 2 28.09 6.91 11.20
CA PRO A 2 26.97 6.78 10.27
C PRO A 2 25.66 6.82 11.06
N GLN A 3 24.72 7.69 10.67
CA GLN A 3 23.42 7.72 11.33
C GLN A 3 22.68 6.42 11.00
N LYS A 4 22.36 5.62 12.02
CA LYS A 4 21.55 4.41 11.86
C LYS A 4 20.10 4.81 11.54
N ALA A 5 19.53 4.17 10.55
CA ALA A 5 18.13 4.35 10.17
C ALA A 5 17.51 2.99 9.84
N ALA A 6 16.20 2.88 10.02
CA ALA A 6 15.44 1.70 9.66
C ALA A 6 14.39 2.08 8.61
N LYS A 7 14.36 1.34 7.50
CA LYS A 7 13.25 1.36 6.57
C LYS A 7 12.21 0.34 7.01
N VAL A 8 10.99 0.82 7.18
CA VAL A 8 9.82 0.00 7.48
C VAL A 8 8.94 -0.01 6.25
N VAL A 9 8.55 -1.20 5.79
CA VAL A 9 7.58 -1.41 4.72
C VAL A 9 6.39 -2.16 5.32
N VAL A 10 5.21 -1.59 5.16
CA VAL A 10 3.95 -2.14 5.65
C VAL A 10 3.06 -2.49 4.45
N GLU A 11 2.54 -3.70 4.46
CA GLU A 11 1.51 -4.17 3.55
C GLU A 11 0.21 -4.35 4.35
N ILE A 12 -0.86 -3.66 3.93
CA ILE A 12 -2.20 -3.83 4.48
C ILE A 12 -3.06 -4.50 3.41
N TYR A 13 -3.59 -5.68 3.70
CA TYR A 13 -4.54 -6.36 2.83
C TYR A 13 -5.95 -6.22 3.40
N VAL A 14 -6.75 -5.37 2.75
CA VAL A 14 -8.14 -5.14 3.14
C VAL A 14 -9.01 -6.18 2.44
N ARG A 15 -9.63 -7.06 3.21
CA ARG A 15 -10.50 -8.12 2.68
C ARG A 15 -11.90 -7.59 2.43
N ALA A 16 -12.55 -7.08 3.48
CA ALA A 16 -13.94 -6.66 3.41
C ALA A 16 -14.33 -5.68 4.52
N VAL A 17 -15.42 -4.95 4.29
CA VAL A 17 -16.21 -4.29 5.34
C VAL A 17 -17.62 -4.86 5.30
N THR A 18 -18.09 -5.38 6.44
CA THR A 18 -19.40 -6.01 6.55
C THR A 18 -20.26 -5.28 7.57
N CYS A 19 -21.52 -5.03 7.24
CA CYS A 19 -22.49 -4.44 8.17
C CYS A 19 -23.87 -5.09 7.95
N PRO A 20 -24.18 -6.20 8.64
CA PRO A 20 -25.42 -6.93 8.40
C PRO A 20 -26.65 -6.13 8.80
N GLY A 21 -27.72 -6.23 8.02
CA GLY A 21 -29.01 -5.57 8.28
C GLY A 21 -29.03 -4.06 8.01
N VAL A 22 -27.92 -3.48 7.55
CA VAL A 22 -27.82 -2.05 7.25
C VAL A 22 -28.03 -1.77 5.77
N HIS A 23 -28.90 -0.80 5.48
CA HIS A 23 -29.09 -0.24 4.15
C HIS A 23 -28.68 1.23 4.18
N LEU A 24 -27.87 1.63 3.21
CA LEU A 24 -27.42 3.01 3.10
C LEU A 24 -28.45 3.83 2.33
N PRO A 25 -28.76 5.05 2.79
CA PRO A 25 -29.78 5.89 2.16
C PRO A 25 -29.34 6.38 0.78
N ALA A 26 -28.07 6.78 0.66
CA ALA A 26 -27.45 7.13 -0.61
C ALA A 26 -26.98 5.87 -1.34
N LYS A 27 -27.03 5.91 -2.67
CA LYS A 27 -26.63 4.79 -3.55
C LYS A 27 -25.26 4.98 -4.20
N ASP A 28 -24.62 6.12 -3.95
CA ASP A 28 -23.31 6.45 -4.47
C ASP A 28 -22.25 5.47 -3.99
N ASP A 29 -21.22 5.25 -4.80
CA ASP A 29 -20.19 4.27 -4.48
C ASP A 29 -19.40 4.62 -3.22
N ILE A 30 -18.89 3.58 -2.58
CA ILE A 30 -18.07 3.64 -1.37
C ILE A 30 -16.65 3.21 -1.68
N TYR A 31 -15.69 3.88 -1.07
CA TYR A 31 -14.31 3.43 -1.03
C TYR A 31 -13.77 3.49 0.40
N LEU A 32 -12.64 2.83 0.61
CA LEU A 32 -11.88 2.89 1.84
C LEU A 32 -10.65 3.76 1.63
N SER A 33 -10.43 4.72 2.51
CA SER A 33 -9.17 5.45 2.59
C SER A 33 -8.33 4.96 3.77
N VAL A 34 -7.02 4.91 3.59
CA VAL A 34 -6.07 4.47 4.60
C VAL A 34 -4.94 5.49 4.68
N CYS A 35 -4.75 6.04 5.87
CA CYS A 35 -3.63 6.89 6.22
C CYS A 35 -2.72 6.14 7.19
N LEU A 36 -1.44 6.04 6.86
CA LEU A 36 -0.40 5.45 7.70
C LEU A 36 0.95 6.05 7.31
N MET A 37 1.82 6.36 8.28
CA MET A 37 3.16 6.89 8.02
C MET A 37 3.16 8.17 7.16
N ASN A 38 2.17 9.04 7.38
CA ASN A 38 1.90 10.26 6.61
C ASN A 38 1.65 10.02 5.11
N GLN A 39 1.36 8.79 4.72
CA GLN A 39 0.99 8.42 3.36
C GLN A 39 -0.49 8.07 3.31
N TYR A 40 -1.11 8.43 2.19
CA TYR A 40 -2.54 8.23 1.94
C TYR A 40 -2.74 7.31 0.74
N ARG A 41 -3.60 6.30 0.91
CA ARG A 41 -4.00 5.35 -0.14
C ARG A 41 -5.52 5.19 -0.13
N MET A 42 -6.09 4.94 -1.31
CA MET A 42 -7.52 4.70 -1.49
C MET A 42 -7.72 3.37 -2.20
N SER A 43 -8.81 2.68 -1.88
CA SER A 43 -9.27 1.54 -2.64
C SER A 43 -9.97 1.95 -3.93
N GLN A 44 -10.32 0.97 -4.75
CA GLN A 44 -11.39 1.13 -5.74
C GLN A 44 -12.73 1.47 -5.08
N CYS A 45 -13.63 2.04 -5.87
CA CYS A 45 -15.01 2.29 -5.50
C CYS A 45 -15.85 1.01 -5.65
N LEU A 46 -16.76 0.76 -4.72
CA LEU A 46 -17.68 -0.36 -4.69
C LEU A 46 -19.12 0.16 -4.54
N PRO A 47 -20.13 -0.54 -5.08
CA PRO A 47 -21.52 -0.18 -4.83
C PRO A 47 -21.84 -0.11 -3.33
N ALA A 48 -22.72 0.81 -2.92
CA ALA A 48 -23.14 1.00 -1.53
C ALA A 48 -24.05 -0.10 -0.96
N VAL A 49 -23.61 -1.36 -1.07
CA VAL A 49 -24.31 -2.55 -0.60
C VAL A 49 -23.34 -3.44 0.15
N PHE A 50 -23.67 -3.75 1.41
CA PHE A 50 -22.87 -4.67 2.21
C PHE A 50 -23.12 -6.13 1.78
N PRO A 51 -22.09 -7.01 1.82
CA PRO A 51 -20.71 -6.74 2.23
C PRO A 51 -19.86 -6.09 1.12
N LEU A 52 -19.04 -5.10 1.52
CA LEU A 52 -18.09 -4.44 0.63
C LEU A 52 -16.81 -5.27 0.54
N LEU A 53 -16.58 -5.93 -0.59
CA LEU A 53 -15.44 -6.85 -0.79
C LEU A 53 -14.27 -6.16 -1.52
N PHE A 54 -13.40 -5.49 -0.78
CA PHE A 54 -12.27 -4.75 -1.35
C PHE A 54 -11.16 -5.66 -1.92
N LYS A 55 -10.78 -6.73 -1.21
CA LYS A 55 -9.71 -7.68 -1.59
C LYS A 55 -8.47 -7.00 -2.20
N THR A 56 -8.03 -5.89 -1.61
CA THR A 56 -6.98 -5.02 -2.16
C THR A 56 -5.80 -4.93 -1.20
N LYS A 57 -4.58 -4.96 -1.75
CA LYS A 57 -3.34 -4.72 -1.01
C LYS A 57 -2.89 -3.28 -1.17
N MET A 58 -2.59 -2.61 -0.07
CA MET A 58 -1.98 -1.27 -0.02
C MET A 58 -0.61 -1.36 0.63
N THR A 59 0.38 -0.65 0.09
CA THR A 59 1.77 -0.66 0.60
C THR A 59 2.20 0.74 1.01
N PHE A 60 2.85 0.82 2.16
CA PHE A 60 3.36 2.04 2.79
C PHE A 60 4.82 1.80 3.17
N ASP A 61 5.66 2.83 3.11
CA ASP A 61 7.04 2.73 3.55
C ASP A 61 7.57 4.03 4.15
N LYS A 62 8.35 3.92 5.21
CA LYS A 62 8.94 5.09 5.88
C LYS A 62 10.33 4.74 6.38
N ILE A 63 11.22 5.74 6.29
CA ILE A 63 12.54 5.65 6.89
C ILE A 63 12.47 6.38 8.23
N PHE A 64 12.67 5.62 9.30
CA PHE A 64 12.81 6.12 10.66
C PHE A 64 14.29 6.38 10.92
N LYS A 65 14.64 7.66 11.07
CA LYS A 65 15.99 8.09 11.42
C LYS A 65 16.25 7.82 12.90
N PHE A 66 17.50 7.57 13.24
CA PHE A 66 17.95 7.30 14.62
C PHE A 66 17.40 6.00 15.22
N ALA A 67 16.80 5.13 14.40
CA ALA A 67 16.43 3.79 14.81
C ALA A 67 17.63 2.84 14.63
N SER A 68 18.18 2.38 15.75
CA SER A 68 19.37 1.52 15.79
C SER A 68 19.02 0.04 15.96
N ASP A 69 17.85 -0.26 16.51
CA ASP A 69 17.33 -1.60 16.68
C ASP A 69 15.79 -1.65 16.52
N PRO A 70 15.17 -2.85 16.48
CA PRO A 70 13.73 -2.98 16.30
C PRO A 70 12.87 -2.39 17.43
N ALA A 71 13.41 -2.21 18.64
CA ALA A 71 12.67 -1.61 19.75
C ALA A 71 12.46 -0.11 19.52
N ASP A 72 13.49 0.60 19.05
CA ASP A 72 13.36 2.00 18.62
C ASP A 72 12.25 2.17 17.57
N VAL A 73 12.21 1.27 16.58
CA VAL A 73 11.17 1.29 15.54
C VAL A 73 9.79 1.09 16.14
N ALA A 74 9.63 0.17 17.10
CA ALA A 74 8.35 -0.08 17.75
C ALA A 74 7.86 1.16 18.54
N GLU A 75 8.75 1.87 19.23
CA GLU A 75 8.41 3.12 19.92
C GLU A 75 8.03 4.22 18.93
N MET A 76 8.78 4.39 17.84
CA MET A 76 8.46 5.36 16.81
C MET A 76 7.13 5.05 16.10
N LEU A 77 6.82 3.78 15.88
CA LEU A 77 5.52 3.34 15.34
C LEU A 77 4.37 3.64 16.29
N GLN A 78 4.58 3.59 17.60
CA GLN A 78 3.55 3.93 18.58
C GLN A 78 3.16 5.42 18.53
N CYS A 79 4.06 6.29 18.05
CA CYS A 79 3.77 7.70 17.79
C CYS A 79 3.08 7.95 16.43
N GLU A 80 3.02 6.95 15.55
CA GLU A 80 2.29 7.04 14.29
C GLU A 80 0.84 6.58 14.46
N THR A 81 -0.08 7.26 13.80
CA THR A 81 -1.50 6.88 13.81
C THR A 81 -1.88 6.20 12.50
N VAL A 82 -2.58 5.08 12.60
CA VAL A 82 -3.26 4.45 11.47
C VAL A 82 -4.70 4.92 11.47
N LYS A 83 -5.19 5.41 10.33
CA LYS A 83 -6.58 5.84 10.18
C LYS A 83 -7.19 5.26 8.92
N LEU A 84 -8.25 4.49 9.08
CA LEU A 84 -9.06 3.94 7.98
C LEU A 84 -10.43 4.60 7.98
N LYS A 85 -10.84 5.19 6.85
CA LYS A 85 -12.16 5.81 6.71
C LYS A 85 -12.96 5.10 5.63
N LEU A 86 -14.19 4.72 5.97
CA LEU A 86 -15.19 4.30 5.00
C LEU A 86 -15.89 5.55 4.49
N ILE A 87 -15.84 5.82 3.19
CA ILE A 87 -16.32 7.08 2.61
C ILE A 87 -17.27 6.76 1.46
N GLN A 88 -18.43 7.42 1.45
CA GLN A 88 -19.38 7.38 0.34
C GLN A 88 -19.23 8.64 -0.52
N LEU A 89 -19.21 8.49 -1.85
CA LEU A 89 -18.98 9.56 -2.82
C LEU A 89 -20.19 10.49 -3.02
N ILE A 90 -20.86 10.87 -1.93
CA ILE A 90 -21.98 11.82 -1.96
C ILE A 90 -21.41 13.22 -2.29
N PRO A 91 -21.84 13.86 -3.40
CA PRO A 91 -21.34 15.18 -3.79
C PRO A 91 -21.62 16.25 -2.72
N PRO A 92 -20.75 17.27 -2.56
CA PRO A 92 -19.59 17.59 -3.41
C PRO A 92 -18.23 17.04 -2.94
N VAL A 93 -18.09 16.53 -1.71
CA VAL A 93 -16.78 16.16 -1.12
C VAL A 93 -16.69 14.68 -0.71
N GLY A 94 -17.82 13.97 -0.64
CA GLY A 94 -17.92 12.65 -0.02
C GLY A 94 -18.21 12.72 1.48
N GLU A 95 -18.99 11.77 1.99
CA GLU A 95 -19.37 11.66 3.40
C GLU A 95 -18.59 10.51 4.05
N VAL A 96 -17.98 10.78 5.22
CA VAL A 96 -17.39 9.72 6.04
C VAL A 96 -18.52 8.96 6.71
N LEU A 97 -18.54 7.65 6.55
CA LEU A 97 -19.55 6.77 7.15
C LEU A 97 -19.09 6.17 8.48
N ALA A 98 -17.81 5.79 8.54
CA ALA A 98 -17.20 5.21 9.73
C ALA A 98 -15.68 5.37 9.67
N VAL A 99 -15.06 5.36 10.85
CA VAL A 99 -13.63 5.52 11.04
C VAL A 99 -13.11 4.43 11.97
N TYR A 100 -11.98 3.83 11.61
CA TYR A 100 -11.13 3.09 12.54
C TYR A 100 -9.83 3.86 12.70
N GLU A 101 -9.39 4.03 13.95
CA GLU A 101 -8.20 4.81 14.29
C GLU A 101 -7.50 4.12 15.46
N ASP A 102 -6.19 3.95 15.34
CA ASP A 102 -5.37 3.24 16.31
C ASP A 102 -3.90 3.65 16.18
N ASP A 103 -3.07 3.33 17.17
CA ASP A 103 -1.63 3.50 17.05
C ASP A 103 -1.04 2.45 16.08
N ALA A 104 0.00 2.83 15.33
CA ALA A 104 0.53 1.95 14.30
C ALA A 104 1.20 0.70 14.87
N ARG A 105 1.73 0.74 16.09
CA ARG A 105 2.32 -0.44 16.73
C ARG A 105 1.25 -1.48 17.01
N SER A 106 0.16 -1.11 17.69
CA SER A 106 -0.96 -1.99 18.03
C SER A 106 -1.67 -2.51 16.78
N PHE A 107 -1.84 -1.67 15.76
CA PHE A 107 -2.43 -2.06 14.48
C PHE A 107 -1.59 -3.08 13.69
N LEU A 108 -0.26 -2.90 13.67
CA LEU A 108 0.65 -3.76 12.89
C LEU A 108 1.04 -5.04 13.63
N PHE A 109 1.04 -5.01 14.96
CA PHE A 109 1.45 -6.11 15.82
C PHE A 109 0.39 -6.36 16.91
N PRO A 110 -0.83 -6.78 16.51
CA PRO A 110 -1.89 -7.05 17.48
C PRO A 110 -1.51 -8.22 18.37
N GLU A 111 -1.97 -8.19 19.63
CA GLU A 111 -1.71 -9.28 20.57
C GLU A 111 -2.28 -10.61 20.07
N PRO A 112 -1.54 -11.72 20.21
CA PRO A 112 -2.03 -13.04 19.88
C PRO A 112 -3.30 -13.34 20.69
N LYS A 113 -4.42 -13.55 20.00
CA LYS A 113 -5.66 -13.98 20.66
C LYS A 113 -5.48 -15.41 21.13
N LEU A 114 -5.80 -15.68 22.40
CA LEU A 114 -5.75 -17.02 23.02
C LEU A 114 -6.56 -18.07 22.24
N VAL A 115 -7.56 -17.63 21.47
CA VAL A 115 -8.36 -18.46 20.58
C VAL A 115 -8.00 -18.14 19.12
N PRO A 116 -7.45 -19.10 18.36
CA PRO A 116 -7.19 -18.92 16.94
C PRO A 116 -8.46 -18.58 16.17
N SER A 117 -8.41 -17.59 15.30
CA SER A 117 -9.50 -17.28 14.38
C SER A 117 -9.55 -18.36 13.28
N PHE A 118 -10.57 -19.22 13.33
CA PHE A 118 -10.82 -20.30 12.35
C PHE A 118 -10.94 -19.83 10.87
N SER A 119 -10.96 -18.52 10.60
CA SER A 119 -11.21 -17.97 9.25
C SER A 119 -9.96 -17.61 8.44
N GLY A 120 -8.74 -17.80 8.97
CA GLY A 120 -7.50 -17.40 8.26
C GLY A 120 -7.46 -15.91 7.91
N VAL A 121 -8.18 -15.08 8.68
CA VAL A 121 -8.20 -13.61 8.59
C VAL A 121 -7.61 -13.10 9.89
N ASP A 122 -6.50 -12.37 9.78
CA ASP A 122 -5.68 -12.03 10.94
C ASP A 122 -6.35 -10.98 11.82
N CYS A 123 -7.12 -10.04 11.27
CA CYS A 123 -7.76 -8.98 12.05
C CYS A 123 -9.24 -8.74 11.68
N LYS A 124 -10.08 -8.64 12.72
CA LYS A 124 -11.48 -8.21 12.63
C LYS A 124 -11.73 -7.18 13.72
N VAL A 125 -12.09 -5.97 13.33
CA VAL A 125 -12.32 -4.84 14.24
C VAL A 125 -13.64 -4.15 13.89
N LEU A 126 -14.26 -3.52 14.87
CA LEU A 126 -15.41 -2.64 14.65
C LEU A 126 -14.92 -1.23 14.37
N MET A 127 -15.51 -0.57 13.38
CA MET A 127 -15.28 0.84 13.13
C MET A 127 -16.20 1.69 14.02
N THR A 128 -15.74 2.87 14.40
CA THR A 128 -16.57 3.91 14.99
C THR A 128 -17.42 4.52 13.89
N ARG A 129 -18.74 4.33 13.97
CA ARG A 129 -19.67 4.87 12.97
C ARG A 129 -19.88 6.37 13.20
N GLU A 130 -20.08 7.13 12.12
CA GLU A 130 -20.53 8.51 12.23
C GLU A 130 -21.98 8.55 12.78
N PRO A 131 -22.41 9.65 13.43
CA PRO A 131 -23.75 9.76 13.98
C PRO A 131 -24.86 9.57 12.95
N THR A 132 -24.63 9.97 11.70
CA THR A 132 -25.55 9.84 10.56
C THR A 132 -25.61 8.42 9.99
N PHE A 133 -24.69 7.54 10.37
CA PHE A 133 -24.63 6.18 9.86
C PHE A 133 -25.76 5.30 10.43
N PRO A 134 -26.54 4.61 9.60
CA PRO A 134 -27.66 3.79 10.05
C PRO A 134 -27.22 2.47 10.69
N GLY A 135 -27.97 2.02 11.70
CA GLY A 135 -27.80 0.70 12.30
C GLY A 135 -26.55 0.54 13.17
N ILE A 136 -25.82 -0.57 12.97
CA ILE A 136 -24.69 -0.98 13.82
C ILE A 136 -23.34 -0.56 13.26
N SER A 137 -22.28 -0.62 14.07
CA SER A 137 -20.92 -0.36 13.62
C SER A 137 -20.47 -1.34 12.52
N PRO A 138 -19.93 -0.84 11.39
CA PRO A 138 -19.32 -1.70 10.37
C PRO A 138 -18.14 -2.49 10.93
N ARG A 139 -18.03 -3.76 10.51
CA ARG A 139 -16.89 -4.63 10.84
C ARG A 139 -15.89 -4.61 9.69
N LEU A 140 -14.66 -4.22 9.98
CA LEU A 140 -13.54 -4.19 9.06
C LEU A 140 -12.72 -5.49 9.21
N GLU A 141 -12.40 -6.12 8.09
CA GLU A 141 -11.60 -7.34 8.00
C GLU A 141 -10.34 -7.11 7.16
N PHE A 142 -9.17 -7.29 7.76
CA PHE A 142 -7.88 -7.04 7.12
C PHE A 142 -6.78 -7.95 7.68
N SER A 143 -5.63 -7.95 7.02
CA SER A 143 -4.36 -8.47 7.54
C SER A 143 -3.22 -7.49 7.26
N THR A 144 -2.18 -7.58 8.06
CA THR A 144 -1.01 -6.71 7.98
C THR A 144 0.26 -7.55 7.85
N ARG A 145 1.25 -7.02 7.14
CA ARG A 145 2.60 -7.58 7.09
C ARG A 145 3.61 -6.44 7.14
N THR A 146 4.53 -6.52 8.08
CA THR A 146 5.57 -5.50 8.28
C THR A 146 6.94 -6.08 8.01
N LYS A 147 7.76 -5.37 7.25
CA LYS A 147 9.18 -5.67 7.03
C LYS A 147 10.02 -4.50 7.52
N ILE A 148 10.98 -4.78 8.39
CA ILE A 148 11.95 -3.81 8.91
C ILE A 148 13.32 -4.19 8.34
N SER A 149 14.04 -3.21 7.79
CA SER A 149 15.40 -3.39 7.29
C SER A 149 16.25 -2.17 7.64
N GLU A 150 17.50 -2.39 8.01
CA GLU A 150 18.47 -1.33 8.24
C GLU A 150 18.76 -0.58 6.91
N CYS A 151 18.92 0.74 6.99
CA CYS A 151 19.26 1.62 5.87
C CYS A 151 20.42 2.54 6.26
N SER A 152 21.24 2.90 5.27
CA SER A 152 22.36 3.85 5.42
C SER A 152 22.04 5.19 4.76
N GLU A 153 22.89 6.21 4.98
CA GLU A 153 22.66 7.57 4.44
C GLU A 153 22.50 7.61 2.91
N GLU A 154 23.05 6.64 2.17
CA GLU A 154 22.93 6.56 0.70
C GLU A 154 21.49 6.22 0.24
N ASP A 155 20.73 5.48 1.04
CA ASP A 155 19.33 5.12 0.76
C ASP A 155 18.37 6.33 0.91
N LEU A 156 18.77 7.33 1.71
CA LEU A 156 17.97 8.54 1.92
C LEU A 156 17.88 9.39 0.64
N PHE A 157 18.91 9.39 -0.20
CA PHE A 157 18.96 10.20 -1.43
C PHE A 157 18.13 9.64 -2.59
N GLN A 158 17.76 8.35 -2.58
CA GLN A 158 16.91 7.75 -3.60
C GLN A 158 15.41 8.02 -3.40
N SER A 159 15.01 8.44 -2.19
CA SER A 159 13.61 8.76 -1.86
C SER A 159 13.17 10.16 -2.29
N LEU A 160 14.09 11.01 -2.75
CA LEU A 160 13.76 12.33 -3.31
C LEU A 160 13.58 12.21 -4.83
N PRO A 161 12.51 12.79 -5.43
CA PRO A 161 12.39 12.83 -6.87
C PRO A 161 13.54 13.69 -7.42
N VAL A 162 14.56 13.03 -7.96
CA VAL A 162 15.68 13.71 -8.64
C VAL A 162 15.08 14.43 -9.84
N ARG A 163 14.92 15.75 -9.72
CA ARG A 163 14.67 16.62 -10.87
C ARG A 163 15.95 16.58 -11.71
N VAL A 164 15.96 15.73 -12.73
CA VAL A 164 16.97 15.80 -13.79
C VAL A 164 16.81 17.16 -14.46
N ILE A 165 17.63 18.13 -14.05
CA ILE A 165 17.79 19.38 -14.79
C ILE A 165 18.55 19.01 -16.05
N THR A 166 17.82 18.69 -17.11
CA THR A 166 18.39 18.68 -18.46
C THR A 166 18.86 20.10 -18.75
N ARG A 167 20.18 20.32 -18.70
CA ARG A 167 20.80 21.53 -19.24
C ARG A 167 20.50 21.56 -20.73
N LYS A 168 19.41 22.24 -21.14
CA LYS A 168 19.22 22.63 -22.53
C LYS A 168 20.36 23.59 -22.88
N ARG A 169 21.34 23.10 -23.63
CA ARG A 169 22.29 23.96 -24.35
C ARG A 169 21.47 24.88 -25.25
N ALA A 170 21.50 26.17 -24.95
CA ALA A 170 21.03 27.19 -25.86
C ALA A 170 21.85 27.09 -27.17
N LYS A 171 21.16 26.93 -28.30
CA LYS A 171 21.70 27.35 -29.60
C LYS A 171 20.74 28.38 -30.18
N SER A 172 21.26 29.60 -30.20
CA SER A 172 20.70 30.80 -30.79
C SER A 172 20.45 30.61 -32.29
N SER A 173 19.37 31.23 -32.75
CA SER A 173 18.86 31.39 -34.10
C SER A 173 19.83 32.07 -35.08
N ARG A 174 19.67 31.82 -36.39
CA ARG A 174 19.08 32.77 -37.37
C ARG A 174 19.07 32.17 -38.81
N HIS A 175 17.90 32.32 -39.47
CA HIS A 175 17.59 32.66 -40.89
C HIS A 175 18.45 32.04 -42.03
N GLN A 176 17.97 31.62 -43.21
CA GLN A 176 16.80 31.91 -44.05
C GLN A 176 16.86 30.94 -45.26
N GLY A 177 15.74 30.62 -45.92
CA GLY A 177 15.79 30.11 -47.31
C GLY A 177 14.67 29.14 -47.68
N CYS A 178 13.66 29.66 -48.37
CA CYS A 178 12.58 28.95 -49.04
C CYS A 178 13.12 28.15 -50.24
N PHE A 179 12.50 27.02 -50.62
CA PHE A 179 11.97 26.73 -51.97
C PHE A 179 11.37 25.31 -52.04
N SER A 180 10.46 25.17 -52.99
CA SER A 180 9.34 24.25 -53.11
C SER A 180 9.65 22.89 -53.75
N ALA A 181 8.70 21.96 -53.57
CA ALA A 181 8.12 21.04 -54.57
C ALA A 181 8.29 19.52 -54.37
N LEU A 182 7.12 18.87 -54.36
CA LEU A 182 6.71 17.54 -54.84
C LEU A 182 7.71 16.38 -54.91
N GLY A 183 7.24 15.21 -54.43
CA GLY A 183 7.42 13.96 -55.17
C GLY A 183 7.84 12.75 -54.35
N GLU A 184 6.86 11.87 -54.14
CA GLU A 184 6.98 10.40 -54.23
C GLU A 184 7.73 9.58 -53.17
N THR A 185 6.98 8.62 -52.63
CA THR A 185 7.41 7.38 -51.96
C THR A 185 8.34 6.54 -52.86
N PRO A 186 9.21 5.68 -52.29
CA PRO A 186 8.82 4.25 -52.24
C PRO A 186 9.42 3.39 -51.10
N ARG A 187 8.63 2.36 -50.76
CA ARG A 187 8.96 0.94 -50.50
C ARG A 187 10.15 0.54 -49.60
N SER A 188 9.76 -0.16 -48.52
CA SER A 188 10.27 -1.45 -48.01
C SER A 188 11.78 -1.75 -48.03
N ARG A 189 12.32 -2.15 -46.87
CA ARG A 189 12.82 -3.53 -46.63
C ARG A 189 13.21 -3.71 -45.16
N SER A 190 12.87 -4.90 -44.68
CA SER A 190 13.25 -5.56 -43.43
C SER A 190 14.76 -5.60 -43.18
N LEU A 191 15.16 -5.72 -41.90
CA LEU A 191 15.93 -6.84 -41.32
C LEU A 191 16.29 -6.52 -39.84
N SER A 192 15.96 -7.48 -38.95
CA SER A 192 16.52 -7.66 -37.59
C SER A 192 18.02 -8.08 -37.67
N PRO A 193 18.75 -8.57 -36.62
CA PRO A 193 18.47 -8.77 -35.17
C PRO A 193 19.68 -8.43 -34.23
N PHE A 194 19.56 -8.77 -32.93
CA PHE A 194 20.60 -9.24 -31.96
C PHE A 194 20.89 -8.45 -30.64
N LYS A 195 20.53 -9.12 -29.53
CA LYS A 195 21.27 -9.46 -28.28
C LYS A 195 22.03 -8.40 -27.43
N SER A 196 21.79 -8.40 -26.12
CA SER A 196 22.70 -8.97 -25.08
C SER A 196 22.12 -8.80 -23.65
N SER A 197 22.07 -9.91 -22.88
CA SER A 197 22.74 -10.17 -21.56
C SER A 197 22.46 -9.13 -20.45
N GLY A 198 21.95 -9.46 -19.27
CA GLY A 198 22.26 -10.61 -18.43
C GLY A 198 23.33 -10.24 -17.41
N SER A 199 22.95 -9.89 -16.17
CA SER A 199 23.78 -10.11 -14.99
C SER A 199 22.94 -10.07 -13.71
N SER A 200 22.96 -11.22 -13.05
CA SER A 200 22.31 -11.59 -11.79
C SER A 200 23.00 -10.96 -10.57
N ARG A 201 22.22 -10.60 -9.54
CA ARG A 201 22.67 -10.71 -8.14
C ARG A 201 21.52 -11.18 -7.24
N CYS A 202 21.85 -12.16 -6.41
CA CYS A 202 20.96 -12.96 -5.58
C CYS A 202 20.24 -12.17 -4.49
N CYS A 203 18.94 -12.40 -4.33
CA CYS A 203 18.23 -12.19 -3.07
C CYS A 203 18.25 -13.51 -2.28
N VAL A 204 18.72 -13.45 -1.03
CA VAL A 204 18.57 -14.57 -0.08
C VAL A 204 17.14 -14.53 0.45
N GLU A 205 16.32 -15.44 -0.04
CA GLU A 205 14.97 -15.71 0.46
C GLU A 205 15.10 -16.61 1.70
N LEU A 206 14.97 -16.04 2.90
CA LEU A 206 14.86 -16.84 4.12
C LEU A 206 13.47 -17.50 4.17
N ARG A 207 13.37 -18.72 3.62
CA ARG A 207 12.27 -19.65 3.87
C ARG A 207 12.59 -20.45 5.13
N PHE A 208 11.76 -20.31 6.15
CA PHE A 208 11.72 -21.25 7.26
C PHE A 208 11.02 -22.55 6.79
N PRO A 209 11.61 -23.74 7.02
CA PRO A 209 10.93 -25.00 6.73
C PRO A 209 9.83 -25.26 7.76
N ILE A 210 8.59 -25.41 7.29
CA ILE A 210 7.50 -25.96 8.08
C ILE A 210 7.69 -27.48 8.09
N GLY A 211 8.26 -28.00 9.18
CA GLY A 211 8.32 -29.43 9.43
C GLY A 211 6.90 -29.96 9.67
N ILE A 212 6.46 -30.86 8.80
CA ILE A 212 5.24 -31.65 9.00
C ILE A 212 5.57 -32.73 10.03
N GLY A 213 5.07 -32.58 11.26
CA GLY A 213 5.11 -33.63 12.28
C GLY A 213 4.17 -34.80 11.93
N PRO A 214 4.46 -36.02 12.41
CA PRO A 214 3.64 -37.20 12.11
C PRO A 214 2.26 -37.13 12.78
N PRO A 215 1.24 -37.80 12.21
CA PRO A 215 -0.13 -37.74 12.72
C PRO A 215 -0.30 -38.52 14.04
N PRO A 216 -1.27 -38.13 14.89
CA PRO A 216 -1.55 -38.81 16.16
C PRO A 216 -2.17 -40.20 15.96
N PRO A 217 -1.96 -41.15 16.90
CA PRO A 217 -2.53 -42.50 16.83
C PRO A 217 -4.04 -42.49 17.09
N ARG A 218 -4.75 -43.41 16.42
CA ARG A 218 -6.21 -43.59 16.56
C ARG A 218 -6.55 -44.26 17.90
N PRO A 219 -7.66 -43.89 18.54
CA PRO A 219 -8.11 -44.55 19.77
C PRO A 219 -8.75 -45.91 19.46
N ASN A 220 -8.54 -46.87 20.37
CA ASN A 220 -9.29 -48.13 20.48
C ASN A 220 -10.69 -47.89 21.04
#